data_AF-A0A3S3REC6-F1
#
_entry.id   AF-A0A3S3REC6-F1
#
_cell.length_a   1.000
_cell.length_b   1.000
_cell.length_c   1.000
_cell.angle_alpha   90.00
_cell.angle_beta   90.00
_cell.angle_gamma   90.00
#
_symmetry.space_group_name_H-M   'P 1'
#
loop_
_entity.id
_entity.type
_entity.pdbx_description
1 polymer ?
#
loop_
_entity_poly.entity_id
_entity_poly.type
_entity_poly.pdbx_seq_one_letter_code
_entity_poly.pdbx_strand_id
1 'polypeptide(L)'
;SAFGVTTNAQSNPNDKLFLATKEIIESSFNVWVVLAFIFPEFEFIFYPIRLVCSKLQTLLNLGPISHVIRVSSLILEQRRKQNVKRNDLLQAMIDAKVNVEGLKTINENSLAINSDMSANDQMAENVPSLENKKLMKQMNDDEIVANTVLFFEAGYETTSTALAFVIHVLVNNEDIQE
;
A
#
# COMPACT_ATOMS: atom_id res chain seq x y z
N SER A 1 -10.79 -7.68 -10.52
CA SER A 1 -10.75 -6.45 -9.69
C SER A 1 -9.70 -6.65 -8.61
N ALA A 2 -8.58 -5.90 -8.68
CA ALA A 2 -7.42 -6.08 -7.79
C ALA A 2 -7.75 -5.88 -6.29
N PHE A 3 -8.82 -5.12 -5.99
CA PHE A 3 -9.25 -4.81 -4.63
C PHE A 3 -10.60 -5.43 -4.25
N GLY A 4 -11.22 -6.18 -5.18
CA GLY A 4 -12.47 -6.92 -4.91
C GLY A 4 -13.67 -6.05 -4.50
N VAL A 5 -13.58 -4.73 -4.63
CA VAL A 5 -14.66 -3.80 -4.29
C VAL A 5 -15.65 -3.75 -5.44
N THR A 6 -16.93 -3.95 -5.15
CA THR A 6 -18.01 -3.74 -6.10
C THR A 6 -18.46 -2.29 -5.99
N THR A 7 -17.82 -1.40 -6.74
CA THR A 7 -18.28 -0.01 -6.90
C THR A 7 -19.05 0.11 -8.20
N ASN A 8 -20.22 0.74 -8.16
CA ASN A 8 -21.02 0.98 -9.36
C ASN A 8 -20.60 2.26 -10.08
N ALA A 9 -19.29 2.51 -10.18
CA ALA A 9 -18.74 3.75 -10.73
C ALA A 9 -19.07 3.94 -12.22
N GLN A 10 -19.35 2.85 -12.95
CA GLN A 10 -19.73 2.90 -14.37
C GLN A 10 -21.18 3.33 -14.59
N SER A 11 -22.11 2.94 -13.71
CA SER A 11 -23.54 3.30 -13.86
C SER A 11 -23.93 4.51 -13.02
N ASN A 12 -23.18 4.80 -11.96
CA ASN A 12 -23.43 5.91 -11.03
C ASN A 12 -22.28 6.94 -11.10
N PRO A 13 -22.48 8.06 -11.82
CA PRO A 13 -21.50 9.15 -11.90
C PRO A 13 -21.20 9.81 -10.54
N ASN A 14 -22.08 9.65 -9.55
CA ASN A 14 -21.94 10.22 -8.20
C ASN A 14 -21.38 9.21 -7.19
N ASP A 15 -20.67 8.17 -7.65
CA ASP A 15 -20.00 7.25 -6.75
C ASP A 15 -18.91 7.99 -5.94
N LYS A 16 -19.00 7.89 -4.61
CA LYS A 16 -18.13 8.66 -3.69
C LYS A 16 -16.65 8.24 -3.77
N LEU A 17 -16.37 6.97 -4.07
CA LEU A 17 -14.99 6.52 -4.25
C LEU A 17 -14.43 7.07 -5.56
N PHE A 18 -15.21 7.00 -6.63
CA PHE A 18 -14.85 7.57 -7.92
C PHE A 18 -14.59 9.08 -7.84
N LEU A 19 -15.51 9.85 -7.25
CA LEU A 19 -15.35 11.30 -7.10
C LEU A 19 -14.13 11.66 -6.25
N ALA A 20 -13.91 10.98 -5.12
CA ALA A 20 -12.72 11.21 -4.30
C ALA A 20 -11.42 10.88 -5.07
N THR A 21 -11.42 9.81 -5.86
CA THR A 21 -10.26 9.42 -6.68
C THR A 21 -10.00 10.44 -7.80
N LYS A 22 -11.08 10.89 -8.45
CA LYS A 22 -11.01 11.93 -9.48
C LYS A 22 -10.44 13.23 -8.91
N GLU A 23 -10.90 13.66 -7.74
CA GLU A 23 -10.38 14.85 -7.07
C GLU A 23 -8.90 14.73 -6.68
N ILE A 24 -8.41 13.53 -6.33
CA ILE A 24 -6.97 13.30 -6.05
C ILE A 24 -6.15 13.48 -7.33
N ILE A 25 -6.60 12.91 -8.44
CA ILE A 25 -5.86 12.90 -9.70
C ILE A 25 -5.92 14.27 -10.39
N GLU A 26 -7.08 14.93 -10.36
CA GLU A 26 -7.24 16.29 -10.86
C GLU A 26 -6.62 17.33 -9.93
N SER A 27 -6.31 16.97 -8.68
CA SER A 27 -5.58 17.86 -7.77
C SER A 27 -4.21 18.13 -8.35
N SER A 28 -4.04 19.34 -8.88
CA SER A 28 -2.76 19.79 -9.40
C SER A 28 -1.67 19.66 -8.34
N PHE A 29 -0.48 19.22 -8.76
CA PHE A 29 0.69 19.26 -7.89
C PHE A 29 0.81 20.67 -7.32
N ASN A 30 0.89 20.75 -5.99
CA ASN A 30 1.06 22.01 -5.32
C ASN A 30 2.35 22.64 -5.87
N VAL A 31 2.24 23.78 -6.57
CA VAL A 31 3.38 24.46 -7.22
C VAL A 31 4.51 24.70 -6.22
N TRP A 32 4.18 24.92 -4.95
CA TRP A 32 5.16 25.06 -3.87
C TRP A 32 5.97 23.77 -3.62
N VAL A 33 5.36 22.59 -3.77
CA VAL A 33 6.05 21.29 -3.66
C VAL A 33 6.94 21.06 -4.87
N VAL A 34 6.46 21.37 -6.07
CA VAL A 34 7.26 21.27 -7.31
C VAL A 34 8.47 22.21 -7.25
N LEU A 35 8.24 23.46 -6.81
CA LEU A 35 9.31 24.46 -6.65
C LEU A 35 10.34 24.03 -5.61
N ALA A 36 9.91 23.42 -4.49
CA ALA A 36 10.80 22.87 -3.48
C ALA A 36 11.63 21.67 -3.99
N PHE A 37 11.09 20.86 -4.91
CA PHE A 37 11.82 19.74 -5.52
C PHE A 37 12.84 20.22 -6.56
N ILE A 38 12.52 21.25 -7.35
CA ILE A 38 13.38 21.78 -8.41
C ILE A 38 14.51 22.65 -7.84
N PHE A 39 14.29 23.36 -6.73
CA PHE A 39 15.30 24.23 -6.10
C PHE A 39 15.67 23.76 -4.68
N PRO A 40 16.53 22.75 -4.56
CA PRO A 40 16.97 22.23 -3.26
C PRO A 40 17.72 23.26 -2.40
N GLU A 41 18.32 24.29 -3.01
CA GLU A 41 19.06 25.33 -2.28
C GLU A 41 18.18 26.19 -1.34
N PHE A 42 16.85 26.22 -1.56
CA PHE A 42 15.90 26.94 -0.70
C PHE A 42 15.24 26.04 0.36
N GLU A 43 15.79 24.85 0.61
CA GLU A 43 15.23 23.87 1.55
C GLU A 43 15.05 24.45 2.97
N PHE A 44 15.90 25.40 3.39
CA PHE A 44 15.77 26.08 4.69
C PHE A 44 14.43 26.80 4.88
N ILE A 45 13.83 27.33 3.80
CA ILE A 45 12.53 28.04 3.85
C ILE A 45 11.38 27.07 3.60
N PHE A 46 11.53 26.15 2.65
CA PHE A 46 10.47 25.22 2.28
C PHE A 46 10.27 24.09 3.29
N TYR A 47 11.31 23.63 3.98
CA TYR A 47 11.22 22.56 4.98
C TYR A 47 10.27 22.89 6.15
N PRO A 48 10.38 24.02 6.86
CA PRO A 48 9.48 24.34 7.95
C PRO A 48 8.04 24.56 7.47
N ILE A 49 7.85 25.20 6.31
CA ILE A 49 6.53 25.37 5.68
C ILE A 49 5.93 23.99 5.36
N ARG A 50 6.71 23.08 4.77
CA ARG A 50 6.28 21.70 4.48
C ARG A 50 5.87 20.96 5.74
N LEU A 51 6.63 21.08 6.83
CA LEU A 51 6.34 20.42 8.10
C LEU A 51 5.06 20.95 8.76
N VAL A 52 4.85 22.28 8.72
CA VAL A 52 3.65 22.92 9.27
C VAL A 52 2.43 22.60 8.40
N CYS A 53 2.54 22.72 7.08
CA CYS A 53 1.48 22.35 6.14
C CYS A 53 1.11 20.87 6.26
N SER A 54 2.10 19.96 6.32
CA SER A 54 1.83 18.53 6.46
C SER A 54 1.15 18.20 7.78
N LYS A 55 1.56 18.85 8.89
CA LYS A 55 0.91 18.68 10.19
C LYS A 55 -0.49 19.27 10.23
N LEU A 56 -0.72 20.43 9.62
CA LEU A 56 -2.03 21.06 9.56
C LEU A 56 -3.00 20.25 8.68
N GLN A 57 -2.51 19.72 7.57
CA GLN A 57 -3.28 18.89 6.64
C GLN A 57 -3.65 17.53 7.25
N THR A 58 -2.74 16.91 8.00
CA THR A 58 -3.04 15.69 8.78
C THR A 58 -4.01 15.96 9.93
N LEU A 59 -3.93 17.13 10.59
CA LEU A 59 -4.86 17.49 11.66
C LEU A 59 -6.28 17.76 11.15
N LEU A 60 -6.39 18.31 9.94
CA LEU A 60 -7.68 18.68 9.37
C LEU A 60 -8.42 17.51 8.71
N ASN A 61 -7.80 16.37 8.38
CA ASN A 61 -8.48 15.17 7.82
C ASN A 61 -9.47 15.42 6.65
N LEU A 62 -9.41 16.59 6.01
CA LEU A 62 -10.42 17.13 5.10
C LEU A 62 -10.03 16.98 3.61
N GLY A 63 -9.14 16.03 3.31
CA GLY A 63 -8.68 15.78 1.94
C GLY A 63 -9.45 14.63 1.27
N PRO A 64 -9.62 14.65 -0.07
CA PRO A 64 -10.21 13.54 -0.83
C PRO A 64 -9.51 12.18 -0.56
N ILE A 65 -8.20 12.22 -0.26
CA ILE A 65 -7.41 11.05 0.12
C ILE A 65 -7.88 10.39 1.42
N SER A 66 -8.42 11.16 2.37
CA SER A 66 -8.95 10.60 3.63
C SER A 66 -10.19 9.73 3.36
N HIS A 67 -10.97 10.06 2.32
CA HIS A 67 -12.11 9.25 1.91
C HIS A 67 -11.66 7.90 1.34
N VAL A 68 -10.62 7.89 0.50
CA VAL A 68 -10.05 6.65 -0.07
C VAL A 68 -9.41 5.79 1.01
N ILE A 69 -8.64 6.39 1.93
CA ILE A 69 -8.06 5.70 3.10
C ILE A 69 -9.17 5.06 3.96
N ARG A 70 -10.24 5.80 4.24
CA ARG A 70 -11.40 5.31 5.01
C ARG A 70 -12.11 4.16 4.32
N VAL A 71 -12.29 4.22 3.01
CA VAL A 71 -12.90 3.11 2.25
C VAL A 71 -12.00 1.88 2.31
N SER A 72 -10.69 2.05 2.11
CA SER A 72 -9.70 0.97 2.20
C SER A 72 -9.66 0.31 3.58
N SER A 73 -9.71 1.09 4.67
CA SER A 73 -9.75 0.54 6.03
C SER A 73 -11.05 -0.22 6.31
N LEU A 74 -12.20 0.28 5.85
CA LEU A 74 -13.49 -0.42 5.94
C LEU A 74 -13.47 -1.76 5.19
N ILE A 75 -12.84 -1.80 4.01
CA ILE A 75 -12.69 -3.04 3.23
C ILE A 75 -11.80 -4.04 3.97
N LEU A 76 -10.69 -3.59 4.55
CA LEU A 76 -9.80 -4.43 5.36
C LEU A 76 -10.53 -5.02 6.57
N GLU A 77 -11.29 -4.21 7.31
CA GLU A 77 -12.07 -4.67 8.46
C GLU A 77 -13.18 -5.64 8.07
N GLN A 78 -13.92 -5.35 7.00
CA GLN A 78 -14.99 -6.21 6.52
C GLN A 78 -14.45 -7.59 6.14
N ARG A 79 -13.30 -7.64 5.47
CA ARG A 79 -12.63 -8.88 5.08
C ARG A 79 -12.18 -9.70 6.29
N ARG A 80 -11.66 -9.05 7.33
CA ARG A 80 -11.31 -9.70 8.60
C ARG A 80 -12.53 -10.36 9.26
N LYS A 81 -13.70 -9.72 9.20
CA LYS A 81 -14.95 -10.25 9.78
C LYS A 81 -15.56 -11.39 8.97
N GLN A 82 -15.51 -11.30 7.64
CA GLN A 82 -16.16 -12.29 6.77
C GLN A 82 -15.32 -13.56 6.57
N ASN A 83 -14.01 -13.54 6.87
CA ASN A 83 -13.09 -14.70 6.79
C ASN A 83 -13.18 -15.49 5.47
N VAL A 84 -13.63 -14.82 4.40
CA VAL A 84 -13.64 -15.37 3.04
C VAL A 84 -12.29 -15.04 2.41
N LYS A 85 -11.45 -16.06 2.27
CA LYS A 85 -10.16 -15.92 1.57
C LYS A 85 -10.39 -15.74 0.07
N ARG A 86 -9.80 -14.70 -0.50
CA ARG A 86 -9.79 -14.43 -1.94
C ARG A 86 -8.36 -14.33 -2.43
N ASN A 87 -8.05 -14.85 -3.61
CA ASN A 87 -6.72 -14.67 -4.21
C ASN A 87 -6.59 -13.26 -4.81
N ASP A 88 -6.39 -12.27 -3.95
CA ASP A 88 -6.13 -10.89 -4.35
C ASP A 88 -4.98 -10.25 -3.56
N LEU A 89 -4.54 -9.07 -4.01
CA LEU A 89 -3.41 -8.35 -3.44
C LEU A 89 -3.62 -8.05 -1.95
N LEU A 90 -4.85 -7.70 -1.57
CA LEU A 90 -5.18 -7.39 -0.18
C LEU A 90 -5.11 -8.63 0.72
N GLN A 91 -5.54 -9.79 0.24
CA GLN A 91 -5.36 -11.05 0.96
C GLN A 91 -3.87 -11.39 1.12
N ALA A 92 -3.06 -11.21 0.08
CA ALA A 92 -1.62 -11.44 0.18
C ALA A 92 -0.96 -10.52 1.24
N MET A 93 -1.40 -9.26 1.33
CA MET A 93 -0.94 -8.31 2.37
C MET A 93 -1.44 -8.71 3.77
N ILE A 94 -2.66 -9.21 3.91
CA ILE A 94 -3.21 -9.71 5.19
C ILE A 94 -2.48 -10.98 5.63
N ASP A 95 -2.20 -11.91 4.71
CA ASP A 95 -1.51 -13.17 5.00
C ASP A 95 -0.02 -12.93 5.36
N ALA A 96 0.57 -11.85 4.83
CA ALA A 96 1.91 -11.39 5.21
C ALA A 96 1.96 -10.76 6.61
N LYS A 97 0.81 -10.47 7.24
CA LYS A 97 0.73 -9.95 8.62
C LYS A 97 0.90 -11.09 9.62
N VAL A 98 2.07 -11.21 10.24
CA VAL A 98 2.31 -12.15 11.36
C VAL A 98 1.86 -11.54 12.69
N ASN A 99 1.38 -12.38 13.61
CA ASN A 99 0.87 -11.98 14.92
C ASN A 99 2.01 -11.46 15.83
N VAL A 100 2.00 -10.16 16.14
CA VAL A 100 2.96 -9.46 17.02
C VAL A 100 3.00 -10.07 18.43
N GLU A 101 1.91 -10.67 18.90
CA GLU A 101 1.87 -11.30 20.22
C GLU A 101 2.77 -12.53 20.33
N GLY A 102 2.98 -13.27 19.23
CA GLY A 102 3.88 -14.42 19.19
C GLY A 102 5.36 -14.07 19.13
N LEU A 103 5.70 -12.80 18.87
CA LEU A 103 7.09 -12.29 18.88
C LEU A 103 7.53 -11.88 20.29
N LYS A 104 6.62 -11.38 21.13
CA LYS A 104 6.92 -11.04 22.54
C LYS A 104 7.25 -12.26 23.38
N THR A 105 6.84 -13.46 22.93
CA THR A 105 7.12 -14.74 23.58
C THR A 105 8.45 -15.37 23.17
N ILE A 106 9.20 -14.78 22.23
CA ILE A 106 10.53 -15.29 21.86
C ILE A 106 11.53 -14.72 22.87
N ASN A 107 11.95 -15.57 23.79
CA ASN A 107 12.92 -15.25 24.83
C ASN A 107 14.30 -15.00 24.18
N GLU A 108 14.90 -13.85 24.49
CA GLU A 108 16.23 -13.42 24.00
C GLU A 108 17.33 -14.47 24.29
N ASN A 109 17.13 -15.33 25.30
CA ASN A 109 18.04 -16.41 25.65
C ASN A 109 18.08 -17.57 24.62
N SER A 110 17.16 -17.64 23.65
CA SER A 110 17.23 -18.64 22.57
C SER A 110 18.00 -18.16 21.34
N LEU A 111 18.48 -16.91 21.33
CA LEU A 111 19.24 -16.31 20.21
C LEU A 111 20.75 -16.29 20.44
N ALA A 112 21.22 -16.59 21.66
CA ALA A 112 22.63 -16.79 21.92
C ALA A 112 23.02 -18.21 21.44
N ILE A 113 23.94 -18.28 20.48
CA ILE A 113 24.64 -19.52 20.16
C ILE A 113 25.34 -19.95 21.45
N ASN A 114 24.92 -21.08 22.03
CA ASN A 114 25.63 -21.67 23.16
C ASN A 114 27.08 -21.93 22.72
N SER A 115 28.01 -21.10 23.19
CA SER A 115 29.44 -21.24 22.95
C SER A 115 30.05 -22.30 23.85
N ASP A 116 29.37 -23.42 24.03
CA ASP A 116 29.89 -24.58 24.74
C ASP A 116 30.36 -25.58 23.70
N MET A 117 31.59 -25.34 23.23
CA MET A 117 32.38 -26.34 22.53
C MET A 117 32.79 -27.39 23.58
N SER A 118 31.91 -28.35 23.86
CA SER A 118 32.28 -29.59 24.53
C SER A 118 32.14 -30.73 23.53
N ALA A 119 33.29 -31.29 23.16
CA ALA A 119 33.41 -32.42 22.26
C ALA A 119 32.68 -33.65 22.82
N ASN A 120 31.65 -34.12 22.11
CA ASN A 120 31.42 -35.54 21.91
C ASN A 120 30.49 -35.77 20.70
N ASP A 121 30.92 -36.67 19.82
CA ASP A 121 30.17 -37.21 18.67
C ASP A 121 28.74 -37.60 19.03
N GLN A 122 27.76 -37.38 18.14
CA GLN A 122 27.08 -38.43 17.35
C GLN A 122 26.25 -37.80 16.21
N MET A 123 26.26 -38.47 15.05
CA MET A 123 25.55 -38.13 13.81
C MET A 123 24.04 -37.92 14.02
N ALA A 124 23.52 -36.78 13.54
CA ALA A 124 22.15 -36.64 13.07
C ALA A 124 22.13 -35.59 11.96
N GLU A 125 21.75 -36.00 10.75
CA GLU A 125 21.41 -35.09 9.65
C GLU A 125 20.27 -34.16 10.10
N ASN A 126 20.61 -32.96 10.54
CA ASN A 126 19.64 -31.89 10.64
C ASN A 126 19.69 -31.10 9.33
N VAL A 127 18.77 -31.46 8.44
CA VAL A 127 18.23 -30.59 7.39
C VAL A 127 18.17 -29.15 7.92
N PRO A 128 18.65 -28.11 7.20
CA PRO A 128 18.54 -26.75 7.68
C PRO A 128 17.06 -26.35 7.72
N SER A 129 16.43 -26.58 8.86
CA SER A 129 15.03 -26.28 9.14
C SER A 129 14.89 -24.80 9.41
N LEU A 130 14.18 -24.12 8.51
CA LEU A 130 13.18 -23.07 8.81
C LEU A 130 13.59 -21.82 9.62
N GLU A 131 14.85 -21.66 10.02
CA GLU A 131 15.23 -20.63 10.99
C GLU A 131 15.71 -19.32 10.32
N ASN A 132 16.23 -19.40 9.09
CA ASN A 132 16.74 -18.23 8.36
C ASN A 132 15.68 -17.40 7.62
N LYS A 133 14.38 -17.69 7.79
CA LYS A 133 13.29 -16.95 7.12
C LYS A 133 12.63 -15.88 8.01
N LYS A 134 13.07 -15.70 9.27
CA LYS A 134 12.27 -15.03 10.32
C LYS A 134 12.68 -13.60 10.70
N LEU A 135 13.50 -12.93 9.89
CA LEU A 135 13.70 -11.47 9.94
C LEU A 135 12.98 -10.75 8.79
N MET A 136 11.84 -11.28 8.33
CA MET A 136 11.02 -10.56 7.36
C MET A 136 10.29 -9.43 8.08
N LYS A 137 10.66 -8.18 7.77
CA LYS A 137 9.92 -6.96 8.16
C LYS A 137 8.42 -7.19 7.88
N GLN A 138 7.61 -7.08 8.91
CA GLN A 138 6.18 -7.40 8.88
C GLN A 138 5.36 -6.14 8.61
N MET A 139 4.19 -6.30 7.98
CA MET A 139 3.36 -5.20 7.51
C MET A 139 2.27 -4.81 8.53
N ASN A 140 2.27 -3.57 9.01
CA ASN A 140 1.24 -3.05 9.93
C ASN A 140 -0.08 -2.74 9.20
N ASP A 141 -1.22 -2.63 9.90
CA ASP A 141 -2.51 -2.29 9.27
C ASP A 141 -2.45 -0.95 8.53
N ASP A 142 -1.76 0.05 9.09
CA ASP A 142 -1.55 1.33 8.43
C ASP A 142 -0.72 1.19 7.15
N GLU A 143 0.27 0.29 7.14
CA GLU A 143 1.08 0.00 5.95
C GLU A 143 0.25 -0.77 4.90
N ILE A 144 -0.64 -1.68 5.33
CA ILE A 144 -1.58 -2.39 4.46
C ILE A 144 -2.53 -1.39 3.79
N VAL A 145 -3.13 -0.49 4.56
CA VAL A 145 -4.02 0.53 4.02
C VAL A 145 -3.26 1.49 3.10
N ALA A 146 -2.08 1.97 3.49
CA ALA A 146 -1.26 2.87 2.68
C ALA A 146 -0.86 2.23 1.33
N ASN A 147 -0.36 0.99 1.35
CA ASN A 147 -0.01 0.29 0.12
C ASN A 147 -1.25 0.00 -0.74
N THR A 148 -2.39 -0.32 -0.12
CA THR A 148 -3.66 -0.51 -0.85
C THR A 148 -4.05 0.75 -1.62
N VAL A 149 -4.00 1.91 -0.97
CA VAL A 149 -4.31 3.21 -1.60
C VAL A 149 -3.31 3.51 -2.72
N LEU A 150 -2.01 3.30 -2.48
CA LEU A 150 -0.96 3.53 -3.46
C LEU A 150 -1.15 2.69 -4.74
N PHE A 151 -1.36 1.38 -4.60
CA PHE A 151 -1.59 0.50 -5.75
C PHE A 151 -2.89 0.83 -6.49
N PHE A 152 -3.91 1.30 -5.77
CA PHE A 152 -5.17 1.72 -6.37
C PHE A 152 -4.99 2.99 -7.22
N GLU A 153 -4.36 4.03 -6.68
CA GLU A 153 -4.14 5.31 -7.37
C GLU A 153 -3.25 5.14 -8.59
N ALA A 154 -2.07 4.53 -8.40
CA ALA A 154 -1.12 4.29 -9.48
C ALA A 154 -1.70 3.38 -10.58
N GLY A 155 -2.47 2.36 -10.20
CA GLY A 155 -3.14 1.47 -11.14
C GLY A 155 -4.26 2.16 -11.90
N TYR A 156 -5.03 3.02 -11.24
CA TYR A 156 -6.17 3.68 -11.86
C TYR A 156 -5.74 4.73 -12.89
N GLU A 157 -4.83 5.65 -12.55
CA GLU A 157 -4.44 6.74 -13.44
C GLU A 157 -3.73 6.23 -14.70
N THR A 158 -2.77 5.31 -14.54
CA THR A 158 -2.00 4.78 -15.66
C THR A 158 -2.84 3.94 -16.61
N THR A 159 -3.70 3.05 -16.08
CA THR A 159 -4.54 2.19 -16.93
C THR A 159 -5.66 2.94 -17.60
N SER A 160 -6.28 3.93 -16.93
CA SER A 160 -7.32 4.77 -17.54
C SER A 160 -6.74 5.62 -18.68
N THR A 161 -5.56 6.21 -18.49
CA THR A 161 -4.85 6.97 -19.52
C THR A 161 -4.43 6.08 -20.70
N ALA A 162 -3.86 4.90 -20.41
CA ALA A 162 -3.50 3.95 -21.45
C ALA A 162 -4.72 3.49 -22.26
N LEU A 163 -5.84 3.19 -21.59
CA LEU A 163 -7.08 2.79 -22.26
C LEU A 163 -7.65 3.93 -23.11
N ALA A 164 -7.62 5.17 -22.62
CA ALA A 164 -8.03 6.34 -23.39
C ALA A 164 -7.19 6.51 -24.67
N PHE A 165 -5.87 6.31 -24.57
CA PHE A 165 -4.97 6.35 -25.73
C PHE A 165 -5.26 5.22 -26.72
N VAL A 166 -5.44 3.99 -26.22
CA VAL A 166 -5.79 2.83 -27.06
C VAL A 166 -7.09 3.10 -27.83
N ILE A 167 -8.14 3.57 -27.14
CA ILE A 167 -9.42 3.91 -27.79
C ILE A 167 -9.22 5.01 -28.83
N HIS A 168 -8.43 6.04 -28.52
CA HIS A 168 -8.13 7.12 -29.47
C HIS A 168 -7.45 6.60 -30.75
N VAL A 169 -6.50 5.67 -30.61
CA VAL A 169 -5.83 5.05 -31.75
C VAL A 169 -6.78 4.16 -32.54
N LEU A 170 -7.60 3.34 -31.87
CA LEU A 170 -8.55 2.44 -32.54
C LEU A 170 -9.58 3.21 -33.38
N VAL A 171 -10.17 4.28 -32.83
CA VAL A 171 -11.16 5.10 -33.54
C VAL A 171 -10.57 5.78 -34.79
N ASN A 172 -9.26 6.04 -34.80
CA ASN A 172 -8.59 6.70 -35.92
C ASN A 172 -7.97 5.73 -36.94
N ASN A 173 -7.98 4.41 -36.69
CA ASN A 173 -7.39 3.38 -37.55
C ASN A 173 -8.35 2.20 -37.68
N GLU A 174 -9.37 2.36 -38.52
CA GLU A 174 -10.42 1.35 -38.76
C GLU A 174 -9.87 0.01 -39.24
N ASP A 175 -8.72 0.02 -39.93
CA ASP A 175 -7.99 -1.16 -40.41
C ASP A 175 -7.41 -2.04 -39.29
N ILE A 176 -7.19 -1.48 -38.10
CA ILE A 176 -6.73 -2.20 -36.90
C ILE A 176 -7.92 -2.62 -36.02
N GLN A 177 -9.08 -1.97 -36.19
CA GLN A 177 -10.28 -2.20 -35.40
C GLN A 177 -11.08 -3.43 -35.86
N GLU A 178 -10.99 -3.80 -37.15
CA GLU A 178 -11.55 -5.05 -37.71
C GLU A 178 -10.73 -6.29 -37.32
#